data_AF-A0A1E5V966-F1
#
_entry.id   AF-A0A1E5V966-F1
#
_cell.length_a   1.000
_cell.length_b   1.000
_cell.length_c   1.000
_cell.angle_alpha   90.00
_cell.angle_beta   90.00
_cell.angle_gamma   90.00
#
_symmetry.space_group_name_H-M   'P 1'
#
loop_
_entity.id
_entity.type
_entity.pdbx_description
1 polymer ?
#
loop_
_entity_poly.entity_id
_entity_poly.type
_entity_poly.pdbx_seq_one_letter_code
_entity_poly.pdbx_strand_id
1 'polypeptide(L)'
;LDTLKMICQNILAKNLDAETVVTTLALADQHDCDRLKMVCIEFITSPNEMDAVVATQGYASLKRTCPSVLVDVLEKTSRLRKT
;
A
#
# COMPACT_ATOMS: atom_id res chain seq x y z
N LEU A 1 -18.71 -14.23 4.22
CA LEU A 1 -17.54 -13.90 3.37
C LEU A 1 -16.38 -13.31 4.18
N ASP A 2 -16.65 -12.82 5.39
CA ASP A 2 -15.70 -12.06 6.20
C ASP A 2 -14.48 -12.87 6.64
N THR A 3 -14.65 -14.16 6.93
CA THR A 3 -13.53 -15.07 7.23
C THR A 3 -12.55 -15.20 6.08
N LEU A 4 -13.05 -15.33 4.84
CA LEU A 4 -12.18 -15.45 3.66
C LEU A 4 -11.47 -14.11 3.39
N LYS A 5 -12.19 -12.98 3.49
CA LYS A 5 -11.61 -11.64 3.34
C LYS A 5 -10.47 -11.42 4.35
N MET A 6 -10.64 -11.84 5.60
CA MET A 6 -9.60 -11.74 6.63
C MET A 6 -8.39 -12.63 6.33
N ILE A 7 -8.62 -13.86 5.86
CA ILE A 7 -7.53 -14.78 5.46
C ILE A 7 -6.73 -14.19 4.30
N CYS A 8 -7.41 -13.68 3.27
CA CYS A 8 -6.76 -13.02 2.13
C CYS A 8 -5.91 -11.83 2.58
N GLN A 9 -6.42 -10.96 3.45
CA GLN A 9 -5.65 -9.84 3.98
C GLN A 9 -4.38 -10.30 4.70
N ASN A 10 -4.46 -11.36 5.52
CA ASN A 10 -3.30 -11.89 6.22
C ASN A 10 -2.27 -12.52 5.28
N ILE A 11 -2.70 -13.19 4.22
CA ILE A 11 -1.80 -13.77 3.21
C ILE A 11 -1.12 -12.66 2.41
N LEU A 12 -1.89 -11.69 1.93
CA LEU A 12 -1.37 -10.56 1.15
C LEU A 12 -0.37 -9.74 1.97
N ALA A 13 -0.70 -9.41 3.22
CA ALA A 13 0.20 -8.68 4.12
C ALA A 13 1.54 -9.39 4.37
N LYS A 14 1.57 -10.73 4.36
CA LYS A 14 2.80 -11.52 4.57
C LYS A 14 3.67 -11.66 3.33
N ASN A 15 3.11 -11.43 2.15
CA ASN A 15 3.79 -11.60 0.86
C ASN A 15 3.95 -10.26 0.13
N LEU A 16 4.01 -9.16 0.87
CA LEU A 16 4.28 -7.85 0.29
C LEU A 16 5.73 -7.76 -0.16
N ASP A 17 5.90 -7.24 -1.37
CA ASP A 17 7.18 -6.85 -1.94
C ASP A 17 7.00 -5.53 -2.73
N ALA A 18 8.10 -4.93 -3.18
CA ALA A 18 8.06 -3.64 -3.87
C ALA A 18 7.24 -3.66 -5.18
N GLU A 19 7.17 -4.79 -5.89
CA GLU A 19 6.42 -4.96 -7.14
C GLU A 19 4.91 -5.18 -6.87
N THR A 20 4.56 -5.86 -5.77
CA THR A 20 3.19 -6.27 -5.46
C THR A 20 2.45 -5.33 -4.51
N VAL A 21 3.18 -4.53 -3.71
CA VAL A 21 2.57 -3.66 -2.69
C VAL A 21 1.64 -2.60 -3.29
N VAL A 22 1.96 -2.09 -4.48
CA VAL A 22 1.15 -1.09 -5.16
C VAL A 22 -0.21 -1.65 -5.57
N THR A 23 -0.21 -2.83 -6.19
CA THR A 23 -1.44 -3.52 -6.60
C THR A 23 -2.26 -3.94 -5.37
N THR A 24 -1.60 -4.44 -4.34
CA THR A 24 -2.24 -4.84 -3.08
C THR A 24 -2.89 -3.66 -2.37
N LEU A 25 -2.23 -2.49 -2.36
CA LEU A 25 -2.77 -1.26 -1.80
C LEU A 25 -4.02 -0.78 -2.55
N ALA A 26 -3.99 -0.80 -3.88
CA ALA A 26 -5.15 -0.43 -4.70
C ALA A 26 -6.36 -1.36 -4.45
N LEU A 27 -6.12 -2.67 -4.33
CA LEU A 27 -7.16 -3.64 -3.98
C LEU A 27 -7.69 -3.42 -2.57
N ALA A 28 -6.82 -3.10 -1.61
CA ALA A 28 -7.23 -2.81 -0.24
C ALA A 28 -8.12 -1.58 -0.15
N ASP A 29 -7.80 -0.51 -0.89
CA ASP A 29 -8.61 0.69 -0.99
C ASP A 29 -9.96 0.41 -1.65
N GLN A 30 -9.97 -0.29 -2.79
CA GLN A 30 -11.19 -0.63 -3.53
C GLN A 30 -12.18 -1.50 -2.73
N HIS A 31 -11.68 -2.34 -1.83
CA HIS A 31 -12.49 -3.28 -1.05
C HIS A 31 -12.68 -2.87 0.41
N ASP A 32 -12.37 -1.62 0.79
CA ASP A 32 -12.47 -1.10 2.16
C ASP A 32 -11.79 -2.05 3.18
N CYS A 33 -10.56 -2.46 2.87
CA CYS A 33 -9.73 -3.32 3.72
C CYS A 33 -8.72 -2.46 4.49
N ASP A 34 -9.20 -1.65 5.43
CA ASP A 34 -8.39 -0.63 6.12
C ASP A 34 -7.11 -1.18 6.75
N ARG A 35 -7.19 -2.38 7.35
CA ARG A 35 -6.02 -3.01 7.97
C ARG A 35 -4.94 -3.32 6.92
N LEU A 36 -5.31 -3.91 5.79
CA LEU A 36 -4.36 -4.21 4.72
C LEU A 36 -3.83 -2.93 4.06
N LYS A 37 -4.70 -1.94 3.88
CA LYS A 37 -4.32 -0.61 3.37
C LYS A 37 -3.23 0.02 4.24
N MET A 38 -3.42 0.03 5.56
CA MET A 38 -2.41 0.56 6.49
C MET A 38 -1.09 -0.21 6.41
N VAL A 39 -1.12 -1.55 6.37
CA VAL A 39 0.11 -2.36 6.25
C VAL A 39 0.86 -2.05 4.97
N CYS A 40 0.16 -1.89 3.84
CA CYS A 40 0.78 -1.53 2.57
C CYS A 40 1.41 -0.12 2.63
N ILE A 41 0.70 0.85 3.22
CA ILE A 41 1.25 2.20 3.40
C ILE A 41 2.50 2.15 4.28
N GLU A 42 2.47 1.42 5.40
CA GLU A 42 3.62 1.27 6.29
C GLU A 42 4.83 0.66 5.57
N PHE A 43 4.62 -0.38 4.77
CA PHE A 43 5.66 -0.97 3.92
C PHE A 43 6.26 0.07 2.97
N ILE A 44 5.44 0.79 2.22
CA ILE A 44 5.90 1.80 1.25
C ILE A 44 6.69 2.93 1.95
N THR A 45 6.26 3.33 3.15
CA THR A 45 6.94 4.40 3.91
C THR A 45 8.15 3.91 4.70
N SER A 46 8.43 2.61 4.70
CA SER A 46 9.59 2.06 5.41
C SER A 46 10.91 2.45 4.73
N PRO A 47 12.01 2.54 5.48
CA PRO A 47 13.31 2.91 4.92
C PRO A 47 13.71 1.95 3.78
N ASN A 48 14.24 2.51 2.69
CA ASN A 48 14.68 1.80 1.46
C ASN A 48 13.57 1.24 0.55
N GLU A 49 12.37 0.95 1.06
CA GLU A 49 11.28 0.42 0.22
C GLU A 49 10.64 1.50 -0.64
N MET A 50 10.58 2.75 -0.16
CA MET A 50 9.95 3.84 -0.93
C MET A 50 10.60 4.04 -2.30
N ASP A 51 11.93 4.04 -2.36
CA ASP A 51 12.67 4.22 -3.62
C ASP A 51 12.49 3.03 -4.56
N ALA A 52 12.49 1.81 -4.00
CA ALA A 52 12.23 0.59 -4.76
C ALA A 52 10.82 0.60 -5.37
N VAL A 53 9.81 0.94 -4.57
CA VAL A 53 8.41 1.02 -5.01
C VAL A 53 8.24 2.10 -6.09
N VAL A 54 8.83 3.28 -5.91
CA VAL A 54 8.74 4.39 -6.88
C VAL A 54 9.33 4.02 -8.24
N ALA A 55 10.34 3.15 -8.27
CA ALA A 55 10.95 2.66 -9.50
C ALA A 55 10.08 1.64 -10.27
N THR A 56 9.03 1.08 -9.64
CA THR A 56 8.17 0.07 -10.28
C THR A 56 7.18 0.69 -11.28
N GLN A 57 6.84 -0.09 -12.31
CA GLN A 57 5.76 0.25 -13.24
C GLN A 57 4.39 0.27 -12.54
N GLY A 58 4.23 -0.53 -11.48
CA GLY A 58 3.05 -0.52 -10.63
C GLY A 58 2.78 0.87 -10.07
N TYR A 59 3.80 1.54 -9.53
CA TYR A 59 3.68 2.88 -8.96
C TYR A 59 3.29 3.94 -10.00
N ALA A 60 3.84 3.88 -11.21
CA ALA A 60 3.44 4.75 -12.32
C ALA A 60 1.98 4.54 -12.73
N SER A 61 1.46 3.32 -12.61
CA SER A 61 0.07 3.00 -12.89
C SER A 61 -0.86 3.52 -11.79
N LEU A 62 -0.48 3.35 -10.52
CA LEU A 62 -1.22 3.85 -9.36
C LEU A 62 -1.46 5.36 -9.43
N LYS A 63 -0.46 6.14 -9.90
CA LYS A 63 -0.61 7.59 -10.14
C LYS A 63 -1.78 7.95 -11.04
N ARG A 64 -2.09 7.09 -12.01
CA ARG A 64 -3.15 7.32 -13.00
C ARG A 64 -4.49 6.78 -12.52
N THR A 65 -4.49 5.61 -11.88
CA THR A 65 -5.72 4.88 -11.56
C THR A 65 -6.30 5.24 -10.20
N CYS A 66 -5.44 5.53 -9.21
CA CYS A 66 -5.85 5.71 -7.81
C CYS A 66 -5.06 6.86 -7.14
N PRO A 67 -5.24 8.12 -7.57
CA PRO A 67 -4.46 9.24 -7.04
C PRO A 67 -4.77 9.54 -5.56
N SER A 68 -5.97 9.22 -5.07
CA SER A 68 -6.37 9.37 -3.65
C SER A 68 -5.46 8.58 -2.71
N VAL A 69 -5.13 7.34 -3.08
CA VAL A 69 -4.26 6.45 -2.31
C VAL A 69 -2.86 7.03 -2.12
N LEU A 70 -2.35 7.76 -3.12
CA LEU A 70 -1.05 8.43 -3.02
C LEU A 70 -1.06 9.60 -2.03
N VAL A 71 -2.21 10.28 -1.88
CA VAL A 71 -2.38 11.31 -0.87
C VAL A 71 -2.25 10.70 0.53
N ASP A 72 -2.88 9.54 0.77
CA ASP A 72 -2.77 8.84 2.06
C ASP A 72 -1.31 8.43 2.38
N VAL A 73 -0.59 7.93 1.40
CA VAL A 73 0.85 7.61 1.53
C VAL A 73 1.64 8.88 1.85
N LEU A 74 1.42 9.98 1.12
CA LEU A 74 2.12 11.25 1.34
C LEU A 74 1.83 11.82 2.73
N GLU A 75 0.58 11.79 3.17
CA GLU A 75 0.18 12.23 4.50
C GLU A 75 0.90 11.45 5.59
N LYS A 76 0.94 10.12 5.50
CA LYS A 76 1.66 9.27 6.46
C LYS A 76 3.14 9.62 6.49
N THR A 77 3.80 9.73 5.32
CA THR A 77 5.22 10.11 5.23
C THR A 77 5.47 11.49 5.82
N SER A 78 4.56 12.46 5.62
CA SER A 78 4.70 13.80 6.19
C SER A 78 4.62 13.83 7.72
N ARG A 79 3.83 12.93 8.32
CA ARG A 79 3.71 12.79 9.78
C ARG A 79 4.95 12.14 10.38
N LEU A 80 5.52 11.12 9.71
CA LEU A 80 6.77 10.46 10.13
C LEU A 80 7.97 11.40 10.15
N ARG A 81 8.00 12.42 9.29
CA ARG A 81 9.09 13.43 9.25
C ARG A 81 8.98 14.53 10.33
N LYS A 82 7.84 14.61 11.03
CA LYS A 82 7.60 15.62 12.09
C LYS A 82 7.93 15.11 13.49
N THR A 83 8.20 13.82 13.64
CA THR A 83 8.64 13.15 14.87
C THR A 83 10.15 12.98 14.86
#